data_AF-A0A9W9KAP2-F1
#
_entry.id   AF-A0A9W9KAP2-F1
#
_cell.length_a   1.000
_cell.length_b   1.000
_cell.length_c   1.000
_cell.angle_alpha   90.00
_cell.angle_beta   90.00
_cell.angle_gamma   90.00
#
_symmetry.space_group_name_H-M   'P 1'
#
loop_
_entity.id
_entity.type
_entity.pdbx_description
1 polymer ?
#
loop_
_entity_poly.entity_id
_entity_poly.type
_entity_poly.pdbx_seq_one_letter_code
_entity_poly.pdbx_strand_id
1 'polypeptide(L)'
;MSLHPRRAMVWQRIIPELGTKNRYLMHLLLALGGIHMITHQAEANSSSGIEDSDTVDLATIVEHHQRGLEGFREEVSCISPSNAELVFTGSLLLVGFAFASLKVQKLNPLTGTPKEMNSAAGNPSSTNDILHLNWLYLNRGISSVISAQWHVLKASRLRQMVVYPHGDEFWKELPLDAPSSRLSHCSPRLFKFGEGASQAVANLQASLNVFEPAKNNLSSCWTSQPSPSMTLDWIVNAHSGAIEVLDKVYSRILSVLRCAATENSADLEIQLDFEEAAILSWPVQLPSPFLASLERSEHDCLHGHSLIILAHFYLVNTLVDTWFMRGSFEREILKVNALIDTLNESQLSTFMLWPNEVMKLSLTCTS
;
A
#
# COMPACT_ATOMS: atom_id res chain seq x y z
N MET A 1 4.03 15.10 -3.96
CA MET A 1 4.85 13.98 -3.45
C MET A 1 4.80 13.85 -1.92
N SER A 2 4.58 14.92 -1.16
CA SER A 2 4.31 14.87 0.28
C SER A 2 3.51 16.12 0.65
N LEU A 3 2.63 16.04 1.63
CA LEU A 3 1.91 17.19 2.19
C LEU A 3 2.74 17.87 3.28
N HIS A 4 3.69 17.16 3.88
CA HIS A 4 4.56 17.68 4.93
C HIS A 4 5.56 18.72 4.39
N PRO A 5 5.51 20.00 4.84
CA PRO A 5 6.29 21.08 4.23
C PRO A 5 7.80 20.79 4.14
N ARG A 6 8.37 20.17 5.17
CA ARG A 6 9.79 19.81 5.19
C ARG A 6 10.14 18.68 4.20
N ARG A 7 9.24 17.71 4.01
CA ARG A 7 9.42 16.62 3.03
C ARG A 7 9.15 17.11 1.61
N ALA A 8 8.18 18.01 1.44
CA ALA A 8 7.93 18.71 0.20
C ALA A 8 9.18 19.46 -0.30
N MET A 9 9.92 20.13 0.59
CA MET A 9 11.21 20.75 0.26
C MET A 9 12.25 19.74 -0.24
N VAL A 10 12.30 18.54 0.34
CA VAL A 10 13.18 17.46 -0.14
C VAL A 10 12.81 17.04 -1.57
N TRP A 11 11.52 16.83 -1.82
CA TRP A 11 11.00 16.49 -3.15
C TRP A 11 11.22 17.58 -4.20
N GLN A 12 11.06 18.85 -3.82
CA GLN A 12 11.11 19.98 -4.77
C GLN A 12 12.52 20.46 -5.08
N ARG A 13 13.47 20.29 -4.14
CA ARG A 13 14.82 20.86 -4.29
C ARG A 13 15.92 19.80 -4.23
N ILE A 14 15.90 18.97 -3.20
CA ILE A 14 17.02 18.06 -2.90
C ILE A 14 17.07 16.92 -3.92
N ILE A 15 15.94 16.24 -4.15
CA ILE A 15 15.86 15.10 -5.07
C ILE A 15 16.18 15.51 -6.51
N PRO A 16 15.63 16.62 -7.07
CA PRO A 16 16.04 17.10 -8.39
C PRO A 16 17.53 17.42 -8.50
N GLU A 17 18.12 18.04 -7.47
CA GLU A 17 19.57 18.33 -7.45
C GLU A 17 20.43 17.05 -7.42
N LEU A 18 20.00 16.02 -6.67
CA LEU A 18 20.65 14.71 -6.70
C LEU A 18 20.51 14.06 -8.09
N GLY A 19 19.34 14.20 -8.71
CA GLY A 19 19.08 13.75 -10.07
C GLY A 19 20.00 14.40 -11.11
N THR A 20 20.23 15.72 -11.06
CA THR A 20 21.12 16.38 -12.03
C THR A 20 22.59 15.95 -11.89
N LYS A 21 22.98 15.47 -10.70
CA LYS A 21 24.33 14.98 -10.40
C LYS A 21 24.51 13.48 -10.65
N ASN A 22 23.42 12.72 -10.76
CA ASN A 22 23.48 11.28 -10.90
C ASN A 22 22.51 10.77 -11.98
N ARG A 23 23.06 10.08 -12.98
CA ARG A 23 22.33 9.63 -14.18
C ARG A 23 21.17 8.68 -13.85
N TYR A 24 21.34 7.69 -12.98
CA TYR A 24 20.26 6.73 -12.72
C TYR A 24 19.11 7.40 -11.96
N LEU A 25 19.42 8.33 -11.04
CA LEU A 25 18.40 9.13 -10.36
C LEU A 25 17.62 10.01 -11.32
N MET A 26 18.29 10.63 -12.30
CA MET A 26 17.59 11.39 -13.34
C MET A 26 16.62 10.50 -14.12
N HIS A 27 17.03 9.29 -14.49
CA HIS A 27 16.16 8.34 -15.17
C HIS A 27 14.92 7.97 -14.33
N LEU A 28 15.11 7.66 -13.03
CA LEU A 28 13.99 7.39 -12.12
C LEU A 28 13.06 8.60 -11.94
N LEU A 29 13.63 9.81 -11.84
CA LEU A 29 12.86 11.05 -11.70
C LEU A 29 12.02 11.34 -12.95
N LEU A 30 12.59 11.13 -14.14
CA LEU A 30 11.88 11.29 -15.41
C LEU A 30 10.77 10.25 -15.57
N ALA A 31 11.01 9.00 -15.17
CA ALA A 31 9.98 7.96 -15.18
C ALA A 31 8.80 8.33 -14.26
N LEU A 32 9.09 8.80 -13.05
CA LEU A 32 8.08 9.25 -12.09
C LEU A 32 7.33 10.51 -12.59
N GLY A 33 8.03 11.45 -13.23
CA GLY A 33 7.41 12.61 -13.85
C GLY A 33 6.48 12.23 -15.00
N GLY A 34 6.91 11.32 -15.87
CA GLY A 34 6.09 10.85 -16.98
C GLY A 34 4.83 10.09 -16.52
N ILE A 35 4.94 9.24 -15.49
CA ILE A 35 3.76 8.53 -14.97
C ILE A 35 2.77 9.48 -14.29
N HIS A 36 3.27 10.55 -13.63
CA HIS A 36 2.41 11.64 -13.13
C HIS A 36 1.65 12.32 -14.27
N MET A 37 2.32 12.61 -15.40
CA MET A 37 1.66 13.23 -16.56
C MET A 37 0.56 12.34 -17.14
N ILE A 38 0.81 11.04 -17.35
CA ILE A 38 -0.21 10.11 -17.88
C ILE A 38 -1.40 10.00 -16.92
N THR A 39 -1.15 9.88 -15.62
CA THR A 39 -2.22 9.75 -14.62
C THR A 39 -3.05 11.03 -14.50
N HIS A 40 -2.41 12.20 -14.54
CA HIS A 40 -3.09 13.49 -14.55
C HIS A 40 -3.91 13.71 -15.83
N GLN A 41 -3.39 13.34 -17.00
CA GLN A 41 -4.14 13.41 -18.27
C GLN A 41 -5.37 12.49 -18.24
N ALA A 42 -5.27 11.28 -17.69
CA ALA A 42 -6.42 10.38 -17.56
C ALA A 42 -7.53 10.96 -16.65
N GLU A 43 -7.16 11.65 -15.57
CA GLU A 43 -8.09 12.36 -14.68
C GLU A 43 -8.72 13.58 -15.36
N ALA A 44 -7.94 14.33 -16.14
CA ALA A 44 -8.45 15.47 -16.91
C ALA A 44 -9.40 15.04 -18.02
N ASN A 45 -9.04 14.03 -18.81
CA ASN A 45 -9.83 13.56 -19.96
C ASN A 45 -11.19 12.95 -19.54
N SER A 46 -11.25 12.33 -18.36
CA SER A 46 -12.52 11.86 -17.79
C SER A 46 -13.46 13.00 -17.38
N SER A 47 -12.96 14.23 -17.27
CA SER A 47 -13.76 15.43 -16.98
C SER A 47 -14.06 16.32 -18.20
N SER A 48 -13.21 16.32 -19.23
CA SER A 48 -13.27 17.31 -20.32
C SER A 48 -13.48 16.75 -21.73
N GLY A 49 -13.31 15.44 -21.96
CA GLY A 49 -13.60 14.79 -23.26
C GLY A 49 -12.77 15.28 -24.46
N ILE A 50 -11.70 16.05 -24.26
CA ILE A 50 -10.82 16.54 -25.32
C ILE A 50 -9.52 15.71 -25.31
N GLU A 51 -9.26 14.96 -26.38
CA GLU A 51 -7.99 14.26 -26.58
C GLU A 51 -6.91 15.27 -26.97
N ASP A 52 -6.03 15.61 -26.02
CA ASP A 52 -4.85 16.41 -26.29
C ASP A 52 -3.75 15.54 -26.94
N SER A 53 -3.10 16.09 -27.96
CA SER A 53 -2.19 15.36 -28.87
C SER A 53 -0.79 15.15 -28.29
N ASP A 54 -0.48 15.73 -27.12
CA ASP A 54 0.86 15.73 -26.50
C ASP A 54 0.94 14.67 -25.37
N THR A 55 0.64 13.42 -25.73
CA THR A 55 0.67 12.31 -24.77
C THR A 55 2.09 11.78 -24.62
N VAL A 56 2.58 11.75 -23.38
CA VAL A 56 3.87 11.13 -23.06
C VAL A 56 3.75 9.63 -23.36
N ASP A 57 4.64 9.12 -24.22
CA ASP A 57 4.64 7.71 -24.57
C ASP A 57 5.03 6.84 -23.37
N LEU A 58 4.18 5.85 -23.07
CA LEU A 58 4.41 4.89 -22.00
C LEU A 58 5.71 4.10 -22.22
N ALA A 59 6.09 3.79 -23.46
CA ALA A 59 7.34 3.09 -23.73
C ALA A 59 8.56 3.92 -23.30
N THR A 60 8.52 5.24 -23.52
CA THR A 60 9.57 6.16 -23.05
C THR A 60 9.66 6.17 -21.52
N ILE A 61 8.52 6.18 -20.82
CA ILE A 61 8.49 6.13 -19.36
C ILE A 61 9.10 4.83 -18.83
N VAL A 62 8.73 3.70 -19.44
CA VAL A 62 9.25 2.37 -19.07
C VAL A 62 10.76 2.26 -19.36
N GLU A 63 11.24 2.83 -20.47
CA GLU A 63 12.68 2.89 -20.77
C GLU A 63 13.44 3.66 -19.69
N HIS A 64 12.95 4.85 -19.31
CA HIS A 64 13.54 5.63 -18.23
C HIS A 64 13.51 4.87 -16.90
N HIS A 65 12.40 4.21 -16.57
CA HIS A 65 12.30 3.38 -15.37
C HIS A 65 13.36 2.26 -15.37
N GLN A 66 13.50 1.54 -16.49
CA GLN A 66 14.43 0.41 -16.59
C GLN A 66 15.90 0.85 -16.48
N ARG A 67 16.29 1.93 -17.16
CA ARG A 67 17.65 2.50 -17.07
C ARG A 67 17.97 3.02 -15.68
N GLY A 68 16.98 3.64 -15.02
CA GLY A 68 17.12 4.08 -13.64
C GLY A 68 17.27 2.91 -12.67
N LEU A 69 16.51 1.83 -12.90
CA LEU A 69 16.56 0.61 -12.08
C LEU A 69 17.88 -0.16 -12.24
N GLU A 70 18.45 -0.19 -13.45
CA GLU A 70 19.76 -0.78 -13.71
C GLU A 70 20.85 -0.09 -12.87
N GLY A 71 20.99 1.23 -12.97
CA GLY A 71 21.98 1.96 -12.17
C GLY A 71 21.70 1.93 -10.67
N PHE A 72 20.42 1.89 -10.26
CA PHE A 72 20.07 1.69 -8.85
C PHE A 72 20.55 0.34 -8.31
N ARG A 73 20.41 -0.74 -9.09
CA ARG A 73 20.86 -2.09 -8.71
C ARG A 73 22.37 -2.16 -8.51
N GLU A 74 23.13 -1.43 -9.34
CA GLU A 74 24.58 -1.31 -9.19
C GLU A 74 24.94 -0.62 -7.85
N GLU A 75 24.32 0.53 -7.57
CA GLU A 75 24.62 1.34 -6.38
C GLU A 75 24.20 0.67 -5.07
N VAL A 76 23.03 0.02 -5.04
CA VAL A 76 22.53 -0.68 -3.85
C VAL A 76 23.37 -1.91 -3.50
N SER A 77 24.00 -2.56 -4.50
CA SER A 77 24.87 -3.72 -4.28
C SER A 77 26.14 -3.38 -3.50
N CYS A 78 26.55 -2.11 -3.52
CA CYS A 78 27.74 -1.57 -2.88
C CYS A 78 27.38 -0.38 -1.97
N ILE A 79 26.34 -0.52 -1.14
CA ILE A 79 25.90 0.55 -0.26
C ILE A 79 26.99 0.96 0.74
N SER A 80 27.23 2.27 0.84
CA SER A 80 28.28 2.88 1.65
C SER A 80 27.86 4.28 2.12
N PRO A 81 28.59 4.88 3.08
CA PRO A 81 28.30 6.25 3.51
C PRO A 81 28.34 7.29 2.36
N SER A 82 29.15 7.06 1.32
CA SER A 82 29.31 8.01 0.21
C SER A 82 28.16 7.98 -0.80
N ASN A 83 27.44 6.87 -0.94
CA ASN A 83 26.29 6.75 -1.87
C ASN A 83 24.94 6.57 -1.15
N ALA A 84 24.91 6.55 0.19
CA ALA A 84 23.70 6.37 0.99
C ALA A 84 22.55 7.32 0.60
N GLU A 85 22.83 8.61 0.41
CA GLU A 85 21.81 9.58 -0.02
C GLU A 85 21.23 9.24 -1.41
N LEU A 86 22.07 8.76 -2.32
CA LEU A 86 21.66 8.42 -3.67
C LEU A 86 20.80 7.16 -3.67
N VAL A 87 21.25 6.10 -2.99
CA VAL A 87 20.51 4.84 -2.87
C VAL A 87 19.16 5.08 -2.18
N PHE A 88 19.14 5.84 -1.09
CA PHE A 88 17.88 6.15 -0.41
C PHE A 88 16.93 6.95 -1.31
N THR A 89 17.44 7.97 -2.02
CA THR A 89 16.65 8.75 -3.00
C THR A 89 16.07 7.86 -4.11
N GLY A 90 16.89 6.98 -4.68
CA GLY A 90 16.46 6.04 -5.72
C GLY A 90 15.36 5.11 -5.22
N SER A 91 15.46 4.67 -3.97
CA SER A 91 14.44 3.83 -3.34
C SER A 91 13.10 4.56 -3.17
N LEU A 92 13.11 5.83 -2.76
CA LEU A 92 11.89 6.67 -2.67
C LEU A 92 11.23 6.86 -4.05
N LEU A 93 12.03 7.11 -5.09
CA LEU A 93 11.54 7.27 -6.46
C LEU A 93 10.90 5.98 -6.99
N LEU A 94 11.53 4.83 -6.74
CA LEU A 94 11.01 3.51 -7.13
C LEU A 94 9.69 3.18 -6.45
N VAL A 95 9.56 3.47 -5.14
CA VAL A 95 8.28 3.27 -4.43
C VAL A 95 7.20 4.21 -4.95
N GLY A 96 7.51 5.50 -5.14
CA GLY A 96 6.57 6.45 -5.74
C GLY A 96 6.09 5.99 -7.13
N PHE A 97 7.01 5.47 -7.95
CA PHE A 97 6.68 4.93 -9.27
C PHE A 97 5.81 3.67 -9.17
N ALA A 98 6.15 2.74 -8.28
CA ALA A 98 5.40 1.51 -8.07
C ALA A 98 3.96 1.77 -7.62
N PHE A 99 3.73 2.76 -6.76
CA PHE A 99 2.38 3.16 -6.37
C PHE A 99 1.60 3.84 -7.49
N ALA A 100 2.23 4.76 -8.22
CA ALA A 100 1.58 5.45 -9.32
C ALA A 100 1.22 4.49 -10.47
N SER A 101 2.04 3.45 -10.70
CA SER A 101 1.83 2.52 -11.80
C SER A 101 0.57 1.68 -11.64
N LEU A 102 0.12 1.39 -10.41
CA LEU A 102 -1.15 0.70 -10.11
C LEU A 102 -2.36 1.35 -10.80
N LYS A 103 -2.32 2.67 -11.06
CA LYS A 103 -3.37 3.42 -11.77
C LYS A 103 -3.33 3.27 -13.29
N VAL A 104 -2.22 2.85 -13.87
CA VAL A 104 -2.05 2.82 -15.32
C VAL A 104 -2.48 1.45 -15.83
N GLN A 105 -3.66 1.36 -16.47
CA GLN A 105 -4.21 0.09 -16.96
C GLN A 105 -3.28 -0.64 -17.93
N LYS A 106 -2.51 0.08 -18.76
CA LYS A 106 -1.54 -0.55 -19.67
C LYS A 106 -0.38 -1.23 -18.93
N LEU A 107 -0.08 -0.79 -17.71
CA LEU A 107 0.88 -1.43 -16.80
C LEU A 107 0.19 -2.40 -15.83
N ASN A 108 -1.15 -2.36 -15.74
CA ASN A 108 -2.01 -3.10 -14.81
C ASN A 108 -3.38 -3.41 -15.45
N PRO A 109 -3.44 -4.29 -16.46
CA PRO A 109 -4.66 -4.49 -17.26
C PRO A 109 -5.78 -5.08 -16.39
N LEU A 110 -6.91 -4.37 -16.36
CA LEU A 110 -8.20 -4.82 -15.82
C LEU A 110 -9.17 -4.85 -17.00
N THR A 111 -9.30 -5.98 -17.68
CA THR A 111 -10.25 -6.08 -18.80
C THR A 111 -11.58 -6.65 -18.33
N GLY A 112 -12.57 -5.77 -18.23
CA GLY A 112 -13.95 -6.10 -17.90
C GLY A 112 -14.93 -4.94 -18.13
N THR A 113 -14.97 -4.36 -19.33
CA THR A 113 -16.16 -3.63 -19.81
C THR A 113 -16.69 -4.32 -21.06
N PRO A 114 -17.93 -4.85 -21.06
CA PRO A 114 -18.51 -5.49 -22.23
C PRO A 114 -19.05 -4.41 -23.17
N LYS A 115 -18.33 -4.13 -24.25
CA LYS A 115 -18.94 -3.60 -25.48
C LYS A 115 -18.05 -3.88 -26.69
N GLU A 116 -18.56 -4.80 -27.53
CA GLU A 116 -18.36 -4.94 -28.98
C GLU A 116 -16.93 -5.25 -29.47
N MET A 117 -16.64 -6.24 -30.33
CA MET A 117 -17.43 -7.20 -31.08
C MET A 117 -16.45 -8.20 -31.75
N ASN A 118 -16.81 -9.49 -31.76
CA ASN A 118 -16.38 -10.55 -32.70
C ASN A 118 -14.89 -10.92 -32.83
N SER A 119 -14.48 -12.06 -32.26
CA SER A 119 -14.09 -13.27 -33.03
C SER A 119 -13.45 -14.37 -32.17
N ALA A 120 -14.02 -15.57 -32.31
CA ALA A 120 -13.44 -16.92 -32.28
C ALA A 120 -12.35 -17.32 -31.26
N ALA A 121 -12.79 -18.17 -30.33
CA ALA A 121 -12.13 -19.43 -29.93
C ALA A 121 -10.65 -19.38 -29.54
N GLY A 122 -10.40 -18.94 -28.31
CA GLY A 122 -9.22 -19.30 -27.51
C GLY A 122 -9.63 -19.31 -26.05
N ASN A 123 -9.32 -20.39 -25.31
CA ASN A 123 -9.59 -20.48 -23.86
C ASN A 123 -8.99 -19.27 -23.14
N PRO A 124 -9.78 -18.42 -22.45
CA PRO A 124 -9.24 -17.32 -21.67
C PRO A 124 -8.87 -17.84 -20.28
N SER A 125 -7.81 -18.64 -20.16
CA SER A 125 -7.25 -18.93 -18.84
C SER A 125 -6.18 -17.90 -18.48
N SER A 126 -6.44 -17.18 -17.38
CA SER A 126 -5.47 -16.70 -16.39
C SER A 126 -4.53 -15.54 -16.75
N THR A 127 -5.02 -14.43 -17.31
CA THR A 127 -4.27 -13.15 -17.28
C THR A 127 -4.96 -12.03 -16.51
N ASN A 128 -6.15 -12.27 -15.95
CA ASN A 128 -6.99 -11.24 -15.30
C ASN A 128 -6.79 -11.10 -13.77
N ASP A 129 -5.93 -11.92 -13.14
CA ASP A 129 -6.00 -12.19 -11.69
C ASP A 129 -4.72 -11.89 -10.90
N ILE A 130 -3.72 -11.23 -11.49
CA ILE A 130 -2.42 -11.03 -10.82
C ILE A 130 -2.47 -9.76 -9.95
N LEU A 131 -2.42 -9.95 -8.63
CA LEU A 131 -2.11 -8.89 -7.68
C LEU A 131 -0.62 -8.55 -7.75
N HIS A 132 -0.29 -7.28 -7.96
CA HIS A 132 1.09 -6.85 -8.04
C HIS A 132 1.64 -6.53 -6.65
N LEU A 133 2.34 -7.47 -6.04
CA LEU A 133 2.90 -7.35 -4.69
C LEU A 133 4.32 -6.74 -4.64
N ASN A 134 4.93 -6.47 -5.80
CA ASN A 134 6.31 -5.95 -5.89
C ASN A 134 6.55 -4.70 -5.05
N TRP A 135 5.53 -3.84 -4.92
CA TRP A 135 5.63 -2.62 -4.12
C TRP A 135 5.84 -2.93 -2.62
N LEU A 136 5.31 -4.04 -2.07
CA LEU A 136 5.51 -4.44 -0.67
C LEU A 136 7.00 -4.72 -0.42
N TYR A 137 7.60 -5.49 -1.33
CA TYR A 137 9.02 -5.83 -1.26
C TYR A 137 9.91 -4.61 -1.45
N LEU A 138 9.56 -3.69 -2.35
CA LEU A 138 10.26 -2.42 -2.53
C LEU A 138 10.22 -1.58 -1.25
N ASN A 139 9.05 -1.44 -0.62
CA ASN A 139 8.89 -0.71 0.64
C ASN A 139 9.68 -1.36 1.78
N ARG A 140 9.68 -2.70 1.88
CA ARG A 140 10.49 -3.42 2.85
C ARG A 140 11.99 -3.25 2.60
N GLY A 141 12.40 -3.21 1.33
CA GLY A 141 13.78 -2.93 0.91
C GLY A 141 14.29 -1.56 1.36
N ILE A 142 13.45 -0.53 1.33
CA ILE A 142 13.79 0.81 1.85
C ILE A 142 14.26 0.73 3.31
N SER A 143 13.57 -0.06 4.13
CA SER A 143 13.92 -0.18 5.56
C SER A 143 15.31 -0.79 5.77
N SER A 144 15.74 -1.68 4.88
CA SER A 144 17.11 -2.22 4.88
C SER A 144 18.14 -1.13 4.57
N VAL A 145 17.88 -0.28 3.57
CA VAL A 145 18.73 0.88 3.22
C VAL A 145 18.83 1.86 4.39
N ILE A 146 17.69 2.19 5.01
CA ILE A 146 17.64 3.07 6.17
C ILE A 146 18.45 2.48 7.33
N SER A 147 18.23 1.20 7.65
CA SER A 147 18.89 0.54 8.77
C SER A 147 20.41 0.46 8.57
N ALA A 148 20.87 0.14 7.37
CA ALA A 148 22.28 0.02 7.04
C ALA A 148 23.04 1.36 7.13
N GLN A 149 22.38 2.48 6.79
CA GLN A 149 23.01 3.81 6.71
C GLN A 149 22.35 4.85 7.62
N TRP A 150 21.71 4.41 8.70
CA TRP A 150 20.91 5.27 9.59
C TRP A 150 21.65 6.52 10.04
N HIS A 151 22.88 6.37 10.54
CA HIS A 151 23.66 7.49 11.05
C HIS A 151 23.98 8.53 9.97
N VAL A 152 24.28 8.07 8.76
CA VAL A 152 24.60 8.91 7.61
C VAL A 152 23.33 9.64 7.16
N LEU A 153 22.23 8.91 6.95
CA LEU A 153 20.96 9.47 6.49
C LEU A 153 20.33 10.43 7.51
N LYS A 154 20.51 10.17 8.81
CA LYS A 154 20.06 11.08 9.87
C LYS A 154 20.83 12.41 9.87
N ALA A 155 22.11 12.39 9.49
CA ALA A 155 22.94 13.58 9.37
C ALA A 155 22.83 14.27 7.99
N SER A 156 22.15 13.64 7.03
CA SER A 156 22.10 14.07 5.65
C SER A 156 21.01 15.11 5.36
N ARG A 157 21.00 15.58 4.11
CA ARG A 157 19.95 16.45 3.56
C ARG A 157 18.58 15.75 3.48
N LEU A 158 18.56 14.43 3.57
CA LEU A 158 17.37 13.57 3.51
C LEU A 158 16.80 13.25 4.90
N ARG A 159 17.37 13.80 5.98
CA ARG A 159 16.93 13.57 7.37
C ARG A 159 15.41 13.63 7.56
N GLN A 160 14.73 14.58 6.90
CA GLN A 160 13.29 14.79 7.05
C GLN A 160 12.42 13.66 6.46
N MET A 161 13.00 12.81 5.62
CA MET A 161 12.36 11.62 5.05
C MET A 161 12.59 10.36 5.90
N VAL A 162 13.48 10.44 6.89
CA VAL A 162 13.95 9.27 7.67
C VAL A 162 13.58 9.41 9.14
N VAL A 163 13.56 10.63 9.66
CA VAL A 163 13.21 10.92 11.06
C VAL A 163 11.73 11.26 11.16
N TYR A 164 11.02 10.42 11.90
CA TYR A 164 9.62 10.60 12.26
C TYR A 164 9.53 11.18 13.68
N PRO A 165 8.86 12.32 13.90
CA PRO A 165 8.78 12.93 15.22
C PRO A 165 7.92 12.12 16.21
N HIS A 166 6.99 11.28 15.73
CA HIS A 166 6.01 10.56 16.56
C HIS A 166 6.11 9.05 16.32
N GLY A 167 7.14 8.41 16.87
CA GLY A 167 7.30 6.96 16.83
C GLY A 167 6.13 6.20 17.46
N ASP A 168 6.00 4.90 17.15
CA ASP A 168 4.88 4.02 17.56
C ASP A 168 4.63 3.95 19.09
N GLU A 169 5.56 4.45 19.91
CA GLU A 169 5.47 4.41 21.37
C GLU A 169 4.42 5.39 21.95
N PHE A 170 4.08 6.48 21.25
CA PHE A 170 3.22 7.53 21.81
C PHE A 170 1.71 7.31 21.61
N TRP A 171 1.31 6.38 20.75
CA TRP A 171 -0.09 6.21 20.34
C TRP A 171 -0.86 5.16 21.15
N LYS A 172 -0.19 4.36 21.98
CA LYS A 172 -0.81 3.27 22.75
C LYS A 172 -1.53 3.72 24.03
N GLU A 173 -1.27 4.94 24.50
CA GLU A 173 -1.69 5.40 25.84
C GLU A 173 -2.88 6.37 25.83
N LEU A 174 -3.44 6.70 24.67
CA LEU A 174 -4.58 7.62 24.58
C LEU A 174 -5.90 6.89 24.94
N PRO A 175 -6.65 7.36 25.94
CA PRO A 175 -7.96 6.80 26.27
C PRO A 175 -8.89 6.89 25.04
N LEU A 176 -9.43 5.75 24.61
CA LEU A 176 -10.30 5.64 23.43
C LEU A 176 -11.70 6.29 23.67
N ASP A 177 -11.96 6.82 24.87
CA ASP A 177 -13.27 7.31 25.34
C ASP A 177 -13.62 8.76 24.92
N ALA A 178 -12.86 9.37 24.03
CA ALA A 178 -13.15 10.72 23.54
C ALA A 178 -14.44 10.77 22.67
N PRO A 179 -15.29 11.80 22.80
CA PRO A 179 -16.62 11.82 22.18
C PRO A 179 -16.59 11.88 20.64
N SER A 180 -17.47 11.10 20.00
CA SER A 180 -17.69 11.01 18.54
C SER A 180 -17.97 12.34 17.83
N SER A 181 -18.24 13.43 18.56
CA SER A 181 -18.53 14.75 18.00
C SER A 181 -17.37 15.39 17.23
N ARG A 182 -16.15 14.85 17.31
CA ARG A 182 -14.98 15.37 16.59
C ARG A 182 -14.84 14.80 15.18
N LEU A 183 -15.39 13.61 14.92
CA LEU A 183 -15.33 12.94 13.62
C LEU A 183 -16.31 13.54 12.59
N SER A 184 -17.29 14.32 13.03
CA SER A 184 -18.29 14.96 12.14
C SER A 184 -17.70 15.99 11.18
N HIS A 185 -16.46 16.44 11.42
CA HIS A 185 -15.74 17.36 10.56
C HIS A 185 -14.77 16.66 9.59
N CYS A 186 -14.60 15.35 9.72
CA CYS A 186 -13.77 14.58 8.80
C CYS A 186 -14.57 14.23 7.54
N SER A 187 -13.86 13.91 6.45
CA SER A 187 -14.52 13.46 5.24
C SER A 187 -15.33 12.17 5.47
N PRO A 188 -16.38 11.91 4.66
CA PRO A 188 -17.25 10.75 4.84
C PRO A 188 -16.49 9.42 4.89
N ARG A 189 -15.42 9.28 4.10
CA ARG A 189 -14.55 8.09 4.11
C ARG A 189 -13.85 7.91 5.46
N LEU A 190 -13.27 8.98 6.01
CA LEU A 190 -12.57 8.94 7.31
C LEU A 190 -13.53 8.67 8.46
N PHE A 191 -14.72 9.26 8.42
CA PHE A 191 -15.78 9.01 9.40
C PHE A 191 -16.17 7.53 9.41
N LYS A 192 -16.50 6.96 8.24
CA LYS A 192 -16.90 5.55 8.10
C LYS A 192 -15.76 4.59 8.48
N PHE A 193 -14.51 4.95 8.17
CA PHE A 193 -13.35 4.20 8.63
C PHE A 193 -13.28 4.20 10.17
N GLY A 194 -13.41 5.38 10.78
CA GLY A 194 -13.36 5.57 12.23
C GLY A 194 -14.42 4.76 13.00
N GLU A 195 -15.64 4.65 12.47
CA GLU A 195 -16.72 3.89 13.10
C GLU A 195 -16.53 2.37 13.06
N GLY A 196 -15.89 1.84 12.01
CA GLY A 196 -15.84 0.40 11.78
C GLY A 196 -14.49 -0.29 11.96
N ALA A 197 -13.38 0.47 12.04
CA ALA A 197 -12.03 -0.08 12.03
C ALA A 197 -11.78 -1.13 13.13
N SER A 198 -12.12 -0.81 14.39
CA SER A 198 -11.90 -1.74 15.51
C SER A 198 -12.75 -3.01 15.40
N GLN A 199 -14.00 -2.88 14.97
CA GLN A 199 -14.88 -4.04 14.77
C GLN A 199 -14.40 -4.92 13.61
N ALA A 200 -13.90 -4.31 12.53
CA ALA A 200 -13.37 -5.03 11.38
C ALA A 200 -12.16 -5.89 11.77
N VAL A 201 -11.21 -5.34 12.54
CA VAL A 201 -10.05 -6.09 13.04
C VAL A 201 -10.49 -7.22 13.98
N ALA A 202 -11.40 -6.94 14.92
CA ALA A 202 -11.93 -7.96 15.83
C ALA A 202 -12.61 -9.12 15.09
N ASN A 203 -13.34 -8.82 13.99
CA ASN A 203 -13.97 -9.83 13.16
C ASN A 203 -12.94 -10.71 12.44
N LEU A 204 -11.85 -10.14 11.92
CA LEU A 204 -10.75 -10.90 11.29
C LEU A 204 -10.02 -11.80 12.31
N GLN A 205 -9.79 -11.29 13.53
CA GLN A 205 -9.21 -12.09 14.61
C GLN A 205 -10.13 -13.26 15.00
N ALA A 206 -11.42 -12.98 15.16
CA ALA A 206 -12.41 -13.99 15.50
C ALA A 206 -12.53 -15.07 14.41
N SER A 207 -12.46 -14.71 13.13
CA SER A 207 -12.52 -15.68 12.04
C SER A 207 -11.30 -16.59 11.99
N LEU A 208 -10.12 -16.04 12.28
CA LEU A 208 -8.89 -16.82 12.34
C LEU A 208 -8.90 -17.83 13.51
N ASN A 209 -9.48 -17.46 14.64
CA ASN A 209 -9.61 -18.34 15.81
C ASN A 209 -10.51 -19.56 15.55
N VAL A 210 -11.38 -19.53 14.52
CA VAL A 210 -12.18 -20.70 14.11
C VAL A 210 -11.31 -21.82 13.51
N PHE A 211 -10.10 -21.51 13.02
CA PHE A 211 -9.15 -22.51 12.56
C PHE A 211 -8.36 -23.18 13.71
N GLU A 212 -8.34 -22.60 14.92
CA GLU A 212 -7.71 -23.21 16.10
C GLU A 212 -8.39 -24.51 16.58
N PRO A 213 -9.72 -24.69 16.63
CA PRO A 213 -10.32 -25.95 17.08
C PRO A 213 -10.07 -27.17 16.17
N ALA A 214 -9.61 -26.99 14.92
CA ALA A 214 -9.15 -28.11 14.07
C ALA A 214 -7.81 -28.73 14.56
N LYS A 215 -7.07 -28.02 15.42
CA LYS A 215 -5.78 -28.37 16.02
C LYS A 215 -5.85 -29.62 16.91
N ASN A 216 -6.98 -29.86 17.57
CA ASN A 216 -7.12 -30.95 18.53
C ASN A 216 -7.58 -32.28 17.92
N ASN A 217 -8.20 -32.26 16.73
CA ASN A 217 -8.72 -33.47 16.08
C ASN A 217 -7.74 -34.11 15.07
N LEU A 218 -6.71 -33.37 14.63
CA LEU A 218 -5.70 -33.87 13.68
C LEU A 218 -4.44 -34.43 14.37
N SER A 219 -4.26 -34.15 15.66
CA SER A 219 -3.10 -34.62 16.43
C SER A 219 -3.06 -36.15 16.63
N SER A 220 -4.17 -36.88 16.46
CA SER A 220 -4.23 -38.32 16.70
C SER A 220 -4.00 -39.22 15.47
N CYS A 221 -3.73 -38.68 14.27
CA CYS A 221 -3.69 -39.50 13.05
C CYS A 221 -2.37 -39.47 12.25
N TRP A 222 -1.39 -38.66 12.65
CA TRP A 222 -0.17 -38.47 11.85
C TRP A 222 1.04 -39.15 12.51
N THR A 223 1.13 -40.48 12.38
CA THR A 223 2.37 -41.23 12.60
C THR A 223 3.11 -41.43 11.28
N SER A 224 3.61 -40.35 10.70
CA SER A 224 4.63 -40.40 9.65
C SER A 224 5.29 -39.03 9.50
N GLN A 225 6.62 -39.03 9.49
CA GLN A 225 7.48 -37.84 9.51
C GLN A 225 7.04 -36.76 8.50
N PRO A 226 6.93 -35.49 8.90
CA PRO A 226 6.77 -34.40 7.95
C PRO A 226 8.14 -34.01 7.39
N SER A 227 8.29 -34.10 6.07
CA SER A 227 9.14 -33.16 5.31
C SER A 227 8.71 -31.71 5.65
N PRO A 228 9.55 -30.67 5.49
CA PRO A 228 9.20 -29.31 5.90
C PRO A 228 8.22 -28.68 4.90
N SER A 229 7.01 -29.24 4.77
CA SER A 229 5.85 -28.52 4.26
C SER A 229 5.34 -27.65 5.41
N MET A 230 5.04 -26.38 5.10
CA MET A 230 4.47 -25.43 6.06
C MET A 230 3.34 -26.08 6.86
N THR A 231 3.52 -26.28 8.17
CA THR A 231 2.44 -26.78 9.03
C THR A 231 1.34 -25.73 9.08
N LEU A 232 0.07 -26.14 9.10
CA LEU A 232 -1.10 -25.24 9.19
C LEU A 232 -0.94 -24.21 10.33
N ASP A 233 -0.39 -24.64 11.47
CA ASP A 233 -0.05 -23.79 12.62
C ASP A 233 0.84 -22.61 12.24
N TRP A 234 1.83 -22.81 11.38
CA TRP A 234 2.75 -21.76 10.97
C TRP A 234 2.05 -20.69 10.12
N ILE A 235 1.12 -21.11 9.26
CA ILE A 235 0.33 -20.22 8.42
C ILE A 235 -0.65 -19.42 9.27
N VAL A 236 -1.35 -20.06 10.20
CA VAL A 236 -2.28 -19.39 11.13
C VAL A 236 -1.55 -18.37 12.00
N ASN A 237 -0.38 -18.73 12.55
CA ASN A 237 0.47 -17.79 13.30
C ASN A 237 0.92 -16.60 12.44
N ALA A 238 1.21 -16.82 11.15
CA ALA A 238 1.58 -15.74 10.23
C ALA A 238 0.42 -14.76 9.98
N HIS A 239 -0.80 -15.27 9.80
CA HIS A 239 -2.00 -14.45 9.65
C HIS A 239 -2.29 -13.67 10.93
N SER A 240 -2.17 -14.32 12.09
CA SER A 240 -2.33 -13.67 13.39
C SER A 240 -1.35 -12.51 13.54
N GLY A 241 -0.07 -12.72 13.25
CA GLY A 241 0.94 -11.67 13.25
C GLY A 241 0.67 -10.53 12.27
N ALA A 242 0.12 -10.82 11.09
CA ALA A 242 -0.29 -9.78 10.13
C ALA A 242 -1.49 -8.97 10.64
N ILE A 243 -2.46 -9.61 11.29
CA ILE A 243 -3.61 -8.94 11.90
C ILE A 243 -3.18 -8.08 13.10
N GLU A 244 -2.21 -8.52 13.90
CA GLU A 244 -1.63 -7.68 14.98
C GLU A 244 -0.96 -6.41 14.43
N VAL A 245 -0.28 -6.51 13.28
CA VAL A 245 0.27 -5.33 12.61
C VAL A 245 -0.84 -4.42 12.13
N LEU A 246 -1.89 -4.99 11.52
CA LEU A 246 -3.06 -4.24 11.07
C LEU A 246 -3.75 -3.50 12.22
N ASP A 247 -3.91 -4.16 13.37
CA ASP A 247 -4.50 -3.60 14.58
C ASP A 247 -3.72 -2.37 15.09
N LYS A 248 -2.38 -2.46 15.10
CA LYS A 248 -1.50 -1.33 15.45
C LYS A 248 -1.68 -0.16 14.49
N VAL A 249 -1.75 -0.44 13.19
CA VAL A 249 -1.95 0.59 12.15
C VAL A 249 -3.31 1.26 12.31
N TYR A 250 -4.38 0.47 12.49
CA TYR A 250 -5.73 0.99 12.68
C TYR A 250 -5.83 1.82 13.96
N SER A 251 -5.26 1.33 15.06
CA SER A 251 -5.22 2.05 16.34
C SER A 251 -4.49 3.39 16.24
N ARG A 252 -3.39 3.44 15.47
CA ARG A 252 -2.67 4.69 15.20
C ARG A 252 -3.53 5.67 14.40
N ILE A 253 -4.18 5.21 13.33
CA ILE A 253 -5.08 6.03 12.50
C ILE A 253 -6.24 6.58 13.34
N LEU A 254 -6.88 5.74 14.16
CA LEU A 254 -7.96 6.14 15.05
C LEU A 254 -7.50 7.18 16.08
N SER A 255 -6.28 7.04 16.59
CA SER A 255 -5.71 8.01 17.53
C SER A 255 -5.49 9.37 16.87
N VAL A 256 -4.96 9.40 15.64
CA VAL A 256 -4.82 10.63 14.84
C VAL A 256 -6.19 11.28 14.61
N LEU A 257 -7.18 10.51 14.16
CA LEU A 257 -8.53 11.02 13.90
C LEU A 257 -9.21 11.62 15.15
N ARG A 258 -8.88 11.11 16.35
CA ARG A 258 -9.42 11.62 17.62
C ARG A 258 -8.65 12.82 18.18
N CYS A 259 -7.35 12.92 17.87
CA CYS A 259 -6.46 13.96 18.39
C CYS A 259 -6.40 15.22 17.52
N ALA A 260 -6.75 15.14 16.23
CA ALA A 260 -6.70 16.28 15.32
C ALA A 260 -7.46 17.50 15.88
N ALA A 261 -6.80 18.65 15.94
CA ALA A 261 -7.35 19.87 16.51
C ALA A 261 -8.34 20.49 15.52
N THR A 262 -9.61 20.61 15.92
CA THR A 262 -10.71 21.11 15.06
C THR A 262 -10.69 22.63 14.81
N GLU A 263 -9.56 23.31 15.00
CA GLU A 263 -9.45 24.77 14.87
C GLU A 263 -8.82 25.26 13.56
N ASN A 264 -8.18 24.37 12.78
CA ASN A 264 -7.71 24.63 11.40
C ASN A 264 -8.23 23.54 10.45
N SER A 265 -7.94 23.63 9.14
CA SER A 265 -8.28 22.61 8.13
C SER A 265 -7.89 21.21 8.61
N ALA A 266 -8.82 20.52 9.28
CA ALA A 266 -8.59 19.28 10.01
C ALA A 266 -8.01 18.21 9.09
N ASP A 267 -8.41 18.24 7.82
CA ASP A 267 -7.94 17.32 6.80
C ASP A 267 -6.43 17.46 6.54
N LEU A 268 -5.83 18.66 6.54
CA LEU A 268 -4.39 18.77 6.26
C LEU A 268 -3.55 18.16 7.40
N GLU A 269 -3.88 18.47 8.66
CA GLU A 269 -3.15 17.93 9.82
C GLU A 269 -3.28 16.41 9.89
N ILE A 270 -4.50 15.88 9.72
CA ILE A 270 -4.77 14.43 9.65
C ILE A 270 -3.95 13.78 8.54
N GLN A 271 -3.90 14.41 7.35
CA GLN A 271 -3.15 13.87 6.22
C GLN A 271 -1.63 13.87 6.45
N LEU A 272 -1.08 14.83 7.20
CA LEU A 272 0.33 14.83 7.59
C LEU A 272 0.66 13.62 8.47
N ASP A 273 -0.19 13.34 9.46
CA ASP A 273 -0.01 12.23 10.38
C ASP A 273 -0.28 10.88 9.71
N PHE A 274 -1.21 10.83 8.76
CA PHE A 274 -1.46 9.63 7.95
C PHE A 274 -0.33 9.33 6.98
N GLU A 275 0.30 10.35 6.37
CA GLU A 275 1.47 10.12 5.53
C GLU A 275 2.57 9.37 6.32
N GLU A 276 2.69 9.67 7.61
CA GLU A 276 3.58 8.96 8.53
C GLU A 276 3.08 7.54 8.91
N ALA A 277 1.79 7.41 9.23
CA ALA A 277 1.21 6.13 9.66
C ALA A 277 1.06 5.11 8.53
N ALA A 278 0.64 5.54 7.33
CA ALA A 278 0.17 4.67 6.25
C ALA A 278 1.25 4.29 5.22
N ILE A 279 2.16 5.20 4.86
CA ILE A 279 3.05 4.97 3.71
C ILE A 279 4.32 4.20 4.09
N LEU A 280 4.85 4.40 5.30
CA LEU A 280 6.25 4.04 5.59
C LEU A 280 6.44 3.01 6.70
N SER A 281 5.41 2.70 7.48
CA SER A 281 5.61 2.00 8.75
C SER A 281 5.29 0.50 8.72
N TRP A 282 4.23 0.10 8.03
CA TRP A 282 3.67 -1.24 8.19
C TRP A 282 4.23 -2.32 7.25
N PRO A 283 4.64 -2.05 5.99
CA PRO A 283 5.08 -3.13 5.09
C PRO A 283 6.31 -3.89 5.61
N VAL A 284 7.19 -3.21 6.36
CA VAL A 284 8.36 -3.83 7.00
C VAL A 284 7.99 -4.71 8.20
N GLN A 285 6.85 -4.46 8.84
CA GLN A 285 6.39 -5.20 10.02
C GLN A 285 5.68 -6.51 9.66
N LEU A 286 5.28 -6.69 8.39
CA LEU A 286 4.60 -7.91 7.97
C LEU A 286 5.49 -9.16 8.11
N PRO A 287 4.95 -10.25 8.71
CA PRO A 287 5.66 -11.51 8.77
C PRO A 287 6.01 -12.03 7.37
N SER A 288 7.27 -12.42 7.14
CA SER A 288 7.66 -13.09 5.88
C SER A 288 6.81 -14.31 5.51
N PRO A 289 6.33 -15.14 6.47
CA PRO A 289 5.46 -16.27 6.14
C PRO A 289 4.08 -15.84 5.61
N PHE A 290 3.58 -14.67 6.04
CA PHE A 290 2.35 -14.09 5.51
C PHE A 290 2.55 -13.57 4.08
N LEU A 291 3.70 -12.97 3.77
CA LEU A 291 4.02 -12.59 2.39
C LEU A 291 4.05 -13.82 1.47
N ALA A 292 4.66 -14.91 1.93
CA ALA A 292 4.66 -16.16 1.19
C ALA A 292 3.25 -16.74 0.98
N SER A 293 2.29 -16.50 1.89
CA SER A 293 0.91 -16.97 1.71
C SER A 293 0.14 -16.18 0.65
N LEU A 294 0.50 -14.91 0.42
CA LEU A 294 -0.05 -14.07 -0.66
C LEU A 294 0.41 -14.51 -2.06
N GLU A 295 1.56 -15.17 -2.17
CA GLU A 295 2.14 -15.62 -3.45
C GLU A 295 1.75 -17.05 -3.83
N ARG A 296 0.92 -17.71 -3.01
CA ARG A 296 0.46 -19.07 -3.29
C ARG A 296 -0.41 -19.08 -4.55
N SER A 297 -0.16 -20.06 -5.41
CA SER A 297 -1.01 -20.35 -6.57
C SER A 297 -2.32 -21.04 -6.22
N GLU A 298 -2.43 -21.53 -4.98
CA GLU A 298 -3.62 -22.24 -4.51
C GLU A 298 -4.68 -21.23 -4.05
N HIS A 299 -5.83 -21.24 -4.72
CA HIS A 299 -6.98 -20.41 -4.41
C HIS A 299 -7.89 -21.13 -3.41
N ASP A 300 -7.40 -21.33 -2.19
CA ASP A 300 -8.16 -21.92 -1.09
C ASP A 300 -8.69 -20.85 -0.12
N CYS A 301 -9.47 -21.28 0.88
CA CYS A 301 -10.04 -20.38 1.89
C CYS A 301 -8.96 -19.62 2.69
N LEU A 302 -7.79 -20.23 2.92
CA LEU A 302 -6.69 -19.58 3.65
C LEU A 302 -6.02 -18.49 2.81
N HIS A 303 -5.81 -18.74 1.51
CA HIS A 303 -5.37 -17.72 0.58
C HIS A 303 -6.39 -16.58 0.50
N GLY A 304 -7.69 -16.90 0.49
CA GLY A 304 -8.76 -15.89 0.61
C GLY A 304 -8.61 -15.01 1.86
N HIS A 305 -8.29 -15.59 3.03
CA HIS A 305 -7.98 -14.82 4.24
C HIS A 305 -6.74 -13.93 4.08
N SER A 306 -5.67 -14.44 3.44
CA SER A 306 -4.48 -13.62 3.14
C SER A 306 -4.85 -12.40 2.30
N LEU A 307 -5.65 -12.59 1.26
CA LEU A 307 -6.11 -11.51 0.37
C LEU A 307 -6.98 -10.49 1.09
N ILE A 308 -7.90 -10.94 1.96
CA ILE A 308 -8.73 -10.05 2.78
C ILE A 308 -7.86 -9.19 3.68
N ILE A 309 -6.91 -9.78 4.42
CA ILE A 309 -5.99 -9.03 5.29
C ILE A 309 -5.22 -8.00 4.45
N LEU A 310 -4.74 -8.37 3.26
CA LEU A 310 -4.07 -7.45 2.34
C LEU A 310 -4.99 -6.30 1.88
N ALA A 311 -6.27 -6.58 1.57
CA ALA A 311 -7.23 -5.53 1.22
C ALA A 311 -7.47 -4.54 2.36
N HIS A 312 -7.45 -5.00 3.61
CA HIS A 312 -7.50 -4.11 4.78
C HIS A 312 -6.26 -3.21 4.92
N PHE A 313 -5.08 -3.70 4.53
CA PHE A 313 -3.88 -2.85 4.42
C PHE A 313 -3.94 -1.89 3.24
N TYR A 314 -4.47 -2.32 2.08
CA TYR A 314 -4.73 -1.42 0.97
C TYR A 314 -5.69 -0.30 1.36
N LEU A 315 -6.72 -0.60 2.15
CA LEU A 315 -7.68 0.39 2.62
C LEU A 315 -7.00 1.53 3.37
N VAL A 316 -5.99 1.24 4.18
CA VAL A 316 -5.17 2.26 4.87
C VAL A 316 -4.54 3.23 3.88
N ASN A 317 -3.97 2.71 2.79
CA ASN A 317 -3.35 3.56 1.77
C ASN A 317 -4.38 4.45 1.03
N THR A 318 -5.65 4.04 0.95
CA THR A 318 -6.73 4.86 0.36
C THR A 318 -7.16 6.05 1.23
N LEU A 319 -6.69 6.12 2.49
CA LEU A 319 -6.98 7.24 3.40
C LEU A 319 -6.03 8.42 3.19
N VAL A 320 -4.93 8.21 2.46
CA VAL A 320 -3.92 9.23 2.21
C VAL A 320 -4.13 9.91 0.87
N ASP A 321 -4.21 11.23 0.89
CA ASP A 321 -4.47 12.04 -0.28
C ASP A 321 -3.19 12.54 -0.96
N THR A 322 -2.45 11.61 -1.56
CA THR A 322 -1.34 11.94 -2.47
C THR A 322 -1.60 11.44 -3.87
N TRP A 323 -1.18 12.21 -4.88
CA TRP A 323 -1.48 11.91 -6.29
C TRP A 323 -1.08 10.48 -6.74
N PHE A 324 0.02 9.94 -6.19
CA PHE A 324 0.58 8.63 -6.58
C PHE A 324 -0.08 7.45 -5.85
N MET A 325 -0.89 7.70 -4.83
CA MET A 325 -1.67 6.67 -4.12
C MET A 325 -3.17 6.79 -4.40
N ARG A 326 -3.67 8.01 -4.65
CA ARG A 326 -5.08 8.30 -4.94
C ARG A 326 -5.55 7.47 -6.14
N GLY A 327 -6.49 6.54 -5.92
CA GLY A 327 -7.03 5.67 -6.97
C GLY A 327 -6.17 4.44 -7.29
N SER A 328 -4.97 4.32 -6.71
CA SER A 328 -4.07 3.19 -6.91
C SER A 328 -4.59 1.95 -6.18
N PHE A 329 -4.88 2.09 -4.89
CA PHE A 329 -5.21 0.98 -4.02
C PHE A 329 -6.70 0.61 -4.06
N GLU A 330 -7.58 1.54 -4.43
CA GLU A 330 -9.00 1.25 -4.65
C GLU A 330 -9.19 0.17 -5.72
N ARG A 331 -8.40 0.22 -6.80
CA ARG A 331 -8.44 -0.81 -7.85
C ARG A 331 -7.92 -2.15 -7.37
N GLU A 332 -6.89 -2.17 -6.53
CA GLU A 332 -6.36 -3.40 -5.96
C GLU A 332 -7.36 -4.05 -4.99
N ILE A 333 -8.12 -3.27 -4.23
CA ILE A 333 -9.19 -3.81 -3.36
C ILE A 333 -10.34 -4.37 -4.21
N LEU A 334 -10.69 -3.74 -5.33
CA LEU A 334 -11.67 -4.29 -6.27
C LEU A 334 -11.19 -5.61 -6.90
N LYS A 335 -9.89 -5.73 -7.23
CA LYS A 335 -9.29 -7.00 -7.67
C LYS A 335 -9.41 -8.07 -6.60
N VAL A 336 -9.04 -7.76 -5.36
CA VAL A 336 -9.22 -8.68 -4.23
C VAL A 336 -10.68 -9.10 -4.10
N ASN A 337 -11.63 -8.17 -4.19
CA ASN A 337 -13.05 -8.50 -4.11
C ASN A 337 -13.47 -9.50 -5.21
N ALA A 338 -13.06 -9.27 -6.45
CA ALA A 338 -13.32 -10.19 -7.56
C ALA A 338 -12.70 -11.58 -7.31
N LEU A 339 -11.47 -11.63 -6.78
CA LEU A 339 -10.81 -12.89 -6.41
C LEU A 339 -11.52 -13.62 -5.27
N ILE A 340 -12.11 -12.90 -4.30
CA ILE A 340 -12.90 -13.53 -3.23
C ILE A 340 -14.22 -14.06 -3.78
N ASP A 341 -14.85 -13.34 -4.70
CA ASP A 341 -16.12 -13.78 -5.32
C ASP A 341 -15.93 -15.07 -6.14
N THR A 342 -14.75 -15.31 -6.75
CA THR A 342 -14.47 -16.56 -7.47
C THR A 342 -14.31 -17.78 -6.56
N LEU A 343 -13.97 -17.58 -5.27
CA LEU A 343 -13.88 -18.66 -4.30
C LEU A 343 -15.26 -19.22 -3.90
N ASN A 344 -16.35 -18.48 -4.19
CA ASN A 344 -17.73 -18.83 -3.84
C ASN A 344 -17.96 -19.15 -2.35
N GLU A 345 -17.12 -18.61 -1.48
CA GLU A 345 -17.18 -18.76 -0.04
C GLU A 345 -17.92 -17.57 0.58
N SER A 346 -19.22 -17.72 0.82
CA SER A 346 -20.09 -16.63 1.30
C SER A 346 -19.57 -15.92 2.55
N GLN A 347 -18.87 -16.64 3.44
CA GLN A 347 -18.28 -16.07 4.65
C GLN A 347 -17.13 -15.11 4.32
N LEU A 348 -16.29 -15.41 3.34
CA LEU A 348 -15.15 -14.56 2.95
C LEU A 348 -15.62 -13.21 2.39
N SER A 349 -16.67 -13.23 1.55
CA SER A 349 -17.25 -12.01 0.98
C SER A 349 -17.78 -11.05 2.06
N THR A 350 -18.21 -11.55 3.23
CA THR A 350 -18.68 -10.68 4.33
C THR A 350 -17.59 -9.76 4.87
N PHE A 351 -16.32 -10.20 4.89
CA PHE A 351 -15.20 -9.38 5.36
C PHE A 351 -14.83 -8.25 4.38
N MET A 352 -15.20 -8.39 3.10
CA MET A 352 -14.98 -7.35 2.08
C MET A 352 -16.08 -6.28 2.04
N LEU A 353 -17.23 -6.50 2.68
CA LEU A 353 -18.34 -5.53 2.69
C LEU A 353 -17.92 -4.17 3.25
N TRP A 354 -17.31 -4.15 4.43
CA TRP A 354 -16.93 -2.90 5.09
C TRP A 354 -15.82 -2.14 4.34
N PRO A 355 -14.70 -2.76 3.91
CA PRO A 355 -13.72 -2.08 3.06
C PRO A 355 -14.35 -1.46 1.80
N ASN A 356 -15.26 -2.18 1.13
CA ASN A 356 -15.97 -1.68 -0.04
C ASN A 356 -16.90 -0.50 0.28
N GLU A 357 -17.58 -0.50 1.44
CA GLU A 357 -18.39 0.64 1.89
C GLU A 357 -17.54 1.89 2.14
N VAL A 358 -16.40 1.73 2.83
CA VAL A 358 -15.48 2.84 3.10
C VAL A 358 -14.97 3.44 1.79
N MET A 359 -14.54 2.61 0.84
CA MET A 359 -13.99 3.08 -0.44
C MET A 359 -14.99 3.85 -1.31
N LYS A 360 -16.29 3.53 -1.24
CA LYS A 360 -17.32 4.22 -2.03
C LYS A 360 -17.52 5.69 -1.60
N LEU A 361 -17.05 6.05 -0.41
CA LEU A 361 -17.21 7.39 0.14
C LEU A 361 -16.08 8.32 -0.31
N SER A 362 -16.38 9.61 -0.40
CA SER A 362 -15.41 10.65 -0.74
C SER A 362 -14.38 10.84 0.37
N LEU A 363 -13.12 11.01 -0.02
CA LEU A 363 -12.02 11.39 0.87
C LEU A 363 -11.97 12.92 1.12
N THR A 364 -12.68 13.73 0.32
CA THR A 364 -12.79 15.18 0.52
C THR A 364 -14.10 15.55 1.22
N CYS A 365 -14.06 16.51 2.13
CA CYS A 365 -15.27 17.15 2.65
C CYS A 365 -16.00 17.89 1.53
N THR A 366 -17.32 17.72 1.43
CA THR A 366 -18.16 18.58 0.59
C THR A 366 -18.27 19.93 1.29
N SER A 367 -17.66 20.97 0.71
CA SER A 367 -17.76 22.36 1.17
C SER A 367 -19.19 22.90 1.11
#